data_AF-A0A2K8WYV6-F1
#
_entry.id   AF-A0A2K8WYV6-F1
#
_cell.length_a   1.000
_cell.length_b   1.000
_cell.length_c   1.000
_cell.angle_alpha   90.00
_cell.angle_beta   90.00
_cell.angle_gamma   90.00
#
_symmetry.space_group_name_H-M   'P 1'
#
loop_
_entity.id
_entity.type
_entity.pdbx_description
1 polymer ?
#
loop_
_entity_poly.entity_id
_entity_poly.type
_entity_poly.pdbx_seq_one_letter_code
_entity_poly.pdbx_strand_id
1 'polypeptide(L)'
;MKKIVTITAALILAASAWAQSPEKMSYQAVIRDASNTLVASTTVGMEISILQGGISGTAVYVETQTPMTNANGLVSLEIGTGTVAIGDFTTIDWANDTFFIKTETDPTGGSNYTITGTTQLMSVPYALYAKTSGSSTPGPHKDL
;
A
#
# COMPACT_ATOMS: atom_id res chain seq x y z
N MET A 1 -25.71 -28.66 29.12
CA MET A 1 -26.02 -27.22 29.00
C MET A 1 -24.79 -26.34 29.14
N LYS A 2 -24.06 -26.36 30.26
CA LYS A 2 -22.85 -25.52 30.46
C LYS A 2 -21.81 -25.67 29.33
N LYS A 3 -21.50 -26.90 28.92
CA LYS A 3 -20.55 -27.20 27.82
C LYS A 3 -21.00 -26.66 26.45
N ILE A 4 -22.30 -26.67 26.16
CA ILE A 4 -22.84 -26.17 24.89
C ILE A 4 -22.73 -24.65 24.85
N VAL A 5 -23.10 -23.96 25.94
CA VAL A 5 -22.94 -22.50 26.06
C VAL A 5 -21.48 -22.08 25.92
N THR A 6 -20.55 -22.82 26.52
CA THR A 6 -19.11 -22.53 26.38
C THR A 6 -18.60 -22.71 24.95
N ILE A 7 -19.05 -23.76 24.24
CA ILE A 7 -18.66 -24.01 22.84
C ILE A 7 -19.26 -22.94 21.91
N THR A 8 -20.53 -22.57 22.09
CA THR A 8 -21.17 -21.51 21.29
C THR A 8 -20.52 -20.15 21.54
N ALA A 9 -20.17 -19.82 22.79
CA ALA A 9 -19.44 -18.59 23.10
C ALA A 9 -18.04 -18.57 22.48
N ALA A 10 -17.32 -19.69 22.51
CA ALA A 10 -16.01 -19.81 21.87
C ALA A 10 -16.08 -19.67 20.33
N LEU A 11 -17.12 -20.22 19.70
CA LEU A 11 -17.39 -20.07 18.26
C LEU A 11 -17.70 -18.62 17.87
N ILE A 12 -18.50 -17.91 18.66
CA ILE A 12 -18.82 -16.49 18.42
C ILE A 12 -17.56 -15.62 18.59
N LEU A 13 -16.72 -15.90 19.59
CA LEU A 13 -15.46 -15.20 19.80
C LEU A 13 -14.45 -15.48 18.66
N ALA A 14 -14.34 -16.72 18.20
CA ALA A 14 -13.49 -17.07 17.06
C ALA A 14 -13.97 -16.43 15.75
N ALA A 15 -15.29 -16.31 15.54
CA ALA A 15 -15.87 -15.65 14.37
C ALA A 15 -15.68 -14.12 14.39
N SER A 16 -15.42 -13.53 15.57
CA SER A 16 -15.14 -12.09 15.72
C SER A 16 -13.68 -11.70 15.49
N ALA A 17 -12.78 -12.65 15.24
CA ALA A 17 -11.40 -12.37 14.91
C ALA A 17 -11.28 -11.89 13.45
N TRP A 18 -11.37 -10.58 13.24
CA TRP A 18 -11.08 -9.98 11.94
C TRP A 18 -9.56 -9.95 11.72
N ALA A 19 -9.07 -10.84 10.86
CA ALA A 19 -7.73 -10.73 10.30
C ALA A 19 -7.74 -9.74 9.13
N GLN A 20 -7.88 -8.43 9.41
CA GLN A 20 -7.72 -7.41 8.38
C GLN A 20 -6.23 -7.18 8.15
N SER A 21 -5.79 -7.35 6.90
CA SER A 21 -4.49 -6.83 6.48
C SER A 21 -4.49 -5.31 6.66
N PRO A 22 -3.37 -4.69 7.07
CA PRO A 22 -3.29 -3.24 7.09
C PRO A 22 -3.64 -2.65 5.73
N GLU A 23 -4.55 -1.67 5.70
CA GLU A 23 -4.98 -0.94 4.50
C GLU A 23 -3.96 0.14 4.13
N LYS A 24 -2.70 -0.27 3.98
CA LYS A 24 -1.56 0.59 3.67
C LYS A 24 -0.38 -0.21 3.12
N MET A 25 0.53 0.46 2.43
CA MET A 25 1.70 -0.15 1.80
C MET A 25 2.98 0.58 2.18
N SER A 26 4.05 -0.13 2.53
CA SER A 26 5.36 0.51 2.71
C SER A 26 5.92 0.98 1.37
N TYR A 27 6.47 2.19 1.34
CA TYR A 27 7.15 2.76 0.18
C TYR A 27 8.46 3.43 0.59
N GLN A 28 9.48 3.26 -0.25
CA GLN A 28 10.79 3.85 -0.04
C GLN A 28 11.32 4.38 -1.37
N ALA A 29 11.91 5.58 -1.33
CA ALA A 29 12.53 6.19 -2.49
C ALA A 29 13.75 7.00 -2.10
N VAL A 30 14.75 7.04 -2.97
CA VAL A 30 15.90 7.95 -2.83
C VAL A 30 15.64 9.18 -3.66
N ILE A 31 15.64 10.35 -3.01
CA ILE A 31 15.35 11.63 -3.65
C ILE A 31 16.65 12.27 -4.12
N ARG A 32 16.69 12.61 -5.40
CA ARG A 32 17.78 13.34 -6.04
C ARG A 32 17.24 14.55 -6.76
N ASP A 33 17.97 15.66 -6.71
CA ASP A 33 17.61 16.88 -7.43
C ASP A 33 17.95 16.78 -8.93
N ALA A 34 17.67 17.85 -9.68
CA ALA A 34 17.97 17.94 -11.11
C ALA A 34 19.47 17.86 -11.44
N SER A 35 20.35 18.11 -10.47
CA SER A 35 21.81 17.94 -10.59
C SER A 35 22.27 16.55 -10.17
N ASN A 36 21.33 15.62 -9.93
CA ASN A 36 21.56 14.25 -9.46
C ASN A 36 22.17 14.16 -8.04
N THR A 37 22.12 15.26 -7.28
CA THR A 37 22.61 15.34 -5.90
C THR A 37 21.55 14.81 -4.94
N LEU A 38 21.98 14.11 -3.89
CA LEU A 38 21.07 13.61 -2.85
C LEU A 38 20.41 14.78 -2.12
N VAL A 39 19.08 14.75 -2.01
CA VAL A 39 18.32 15.65 -1.15
C VAL A 39 18.31 15.05 0.25
N ALA A 40 19.35 15.29 1.04
CA ALA A 40 19.55 14.63 2.34
C ALA A 40 19.13 15.51 3.52
N SER A 41 18.55 14.89 4.55
CA SER A 41 18.12 15.57 5.80
C SER A 41 17.17 16.75 5.58
N THR A 42 16.29 16.63 4.58
CA THR A 42 15.40 17.71 4.14
C THR A 42 13.95 17.21 4.12
N THR A 43 13.03 18.04 4.60
CA THR A 43 11.59 17.79 4.41
C THR A 43 11.23 18.01 2.95
N VAL A 44 10.64 17.00 2.32
CA VAL A 44 10.19 17.05 0.92
C VAL A 44 8.67 16.96 0.87
N GLY A 45 8.06 17.60 -0.12
CA GLY A 45 6.63 17.47 -0.39
C GLY A 45 6.41 16.36 -1.39
N MET A 46 5.50 15.45 -1.13
CA MET A 46 5.20 14.33 -2.01
C MET A 46 3.70 14.21 -2.27
N GLU A 47 3.32 14.01 -3.52
CA GLU A 47 2.00 13.53 -3.92
C GLU A 47 2.14 12.12 -4.47
N ILE A 48 1.30 11.21 -3.95
CA ILE A 48 1.26 9.82 -4.35
C ILE A 48 -0.11 9.56 -4.95
N SER A 49 -0.12 9.07 -6.19
CA SER A 49 -1.33 8.66 -6.90
C SER A 49 -1.29 7.17 -7.23
N ILE A 50 -2.42 6.49 -7.02
CA ILE A 50 -2.66 5.14 -7.56
C ILE A 50 -3.42 5.30 -8.87
N LEU A 51 -2.78 4.95 -9.99
CA LEU A 51 -3.36 5.00 -11.32
C LEU A 51 -3.88 3.63 -11.73
N GLN A 52 -5.09 3.57 -12.27
CA GLN A 52 -5.71 2.35 -12.79
C GLN A 52 -5.57 2.26 -14.32
N GLY A 53 -5.20 1.08 -14.82
CA GLY A 53 -5.23 0.75 -16.26
C GLY A 53 -4.04 1.24 -17.09
N GLY A 54 -3.06 1.93 -16.49
CA GLY A 54 -1.83 2.33 -17.18
C GLY A 54 -1.05 3.47 -16.52
N ILE A 55 0.13 3.78 -17.06
CA ILE A 55 1.01 4.89 -16.60
C ILE A 55 0.39 6.29 -16.72
N SER A 56 -0.62 6.42 -17.57
CA SER A 56 -1.43 7.64 -17.76
C SER A 56 -2.92 7.36 -17.51
N GLY A 57 -3.19 6.32 -16.73
CA GLY A 57 -4.54 5.90 -16.37
C GLY A 57 -5.20 6.86 -15.37
N THR A 58 -6.44 6.54 -15.01
CA THR A 58 -7.22 7.35 -14.07
C THR A 58 -6.65 7.22 -12.66
N ALA A 59 -6.43 8.34 -11.97
CA ALA A 59 -6.07 8.34 -10.55
C ALA A 59 -7.31 7.95 -9.72
N VAL A 60 -7.29 6.76 -9.12
CA VAL A 60 -8.37 6.25 -8.26
C VAL A 60 -8.15 6.60 -6.79
N TYR A 61 -6.92 6.94 -6.42
CA TYR A 61 -6.56 7.42 -5.10
C TYR A 61 -5.40 8.40 -5.20
N VAL A 62 -5.46 9.48 -4.44
CA VAL A 62 -4.38 10.48 -4.33
C VAL A 62 -4.23 10.90 -2.88
N GLU A 63 -3.00 10.91 -2.38
CA GLU A 63 -2.65 11.45 -1.07
C GLU A 63 -1.40 12.34 -1.16
N THR A 64 -1.25 13.22 -0.17
CA THR A 64 -0.03 14.03 0.01
C THR A 64 0.67 13.65 1.31
N GLN A 65 2.00 13.71 1.30
CA GLN A 65 2.88 13.44 2.44
C GLN A 65 4.05 14.43 2.48
N THR A 66 4.59 14.67 3.69
CA THR A 66 5.73 15.57 3.90
C THR A 66 6.88 14.90 4.68
N PRO A 67 7.43 13.78 4.18
CA PRO A 67 8.49 13.06 4.88
C PRO A 67 9.81 13.84 4.90
N MET A 68 10.64 13.55 5.90
CA MET A 68 12.03 14.00 5.95
C MET A 68 12.95 12.92 5.39
N THR A 69 13.81 13.27 4.43
CA THR A 69 14.84 12.36 3.93
C THR A 69 15.92 12.12 4.98
N ASN A 70 16.55 10.94 4.96
CA ASN A 70 17.73 10.70 5.80
C ASN A 70 19.04 11.17 5.12
N ALA A 71 20.19 10.91 5.74
CA ALA A 71 21.51 11.29 5.22
C ALA A 71 21.85 10.72 3.83
N ASN A 72 21.15 9.66 3.40
CA ASN A 72 21.30 9.05 2.07
C ASN A 72 20.23 9.52 1.07
N GLY A 73 19.47 10.57 1.41
CA GLY A 73 18.35 11.05 0.59
C GLY A 73 17.16 10.10 0.55
N LEU A 74 17.10 9.08 1.43
CA LEU A 74 16.03 8.10 1.46
C LEU A 74 14.83 8.64 2.24
N VAL A 75 13.64 8.54 1.65
CA VAL A 75 12.36 8.62 2.35
C VAL A 75 11.82 7.20 2.63
N SER A 76 11.18 7.03 3.78
CA SER A 76 10.42 5.83 4.14
C SER A 76 9.04 6.28 4.61
N LEU A 77 7.99 5.80 3.94
CA LEU A 77 6.61 6.18 4.23
C LEU A 77 5.65 5.00 4.05
N GLU A 78 4.42 5.20 4.49
CA GLU A 78 3.32 4.26 4.29
C GLU A 78 2.27 4.92 3.40
N ILE A 79 2.05 4.37 2.20
CA ILE A 79 0.98 4.81 1.30
C ILE A 79 -0.36 4.36 1.89
N GLY A 80 -1.35 5.26 1.94
CA GLY A 80 -2.64 5.01 2.59
C GLY A 80 -2.78 5.70 3.94
N THR A 81 -1.73 6.36 4.44
CA THR A 81 -1.75 7.10 5.72
C THR A 81 -1.54 8.61 5.55
N GLY A 82 -1.42 9.10 4.32
CA GLY A 82 -1.22 10.51 4.02
C GLY A 82 -2.49 11.34 4.14
N THR A 83 -2.40 12.61 3.76
CA THR A 83 -3.58 13.47 3.64
C THR A 83 -4.26 13.18 2.30
N VAL A 84 -5.41 12.51 2.35
CA VAL A 84 -6.18 12.11 1.16
C VAL A 84 -6.69 13.34 0.41
N ALA A 85 -6.39 13.41 -0.87
CA ALA A 85 -6.91 14.41 -1.81
C ALA A 85 -8.06 13.84 -2.67
N ILE A 86 -7.96 12.56 -3.07
CA ILE A 86 -8.94 11.87 -3.92
C ILE A 86 -9.09 10.41 -3.47
N GLY A 87 -10.33 9.90 -3.49
CA GLY A 87 -10.63 8.48 -3.34
C GLY A 87 -10.59 7.96 -1.90
N ASP A 88 -10.71 6.64 -1.76
CA ASP A 88 -10.57 5.91 -0.50
C ASP A 88 -9.75 4.63 -0.77
N PHE A 89 -8.60 4.53 -0.11
CA PHE A 89 -7.64 3.43 -0.29
C PHE A 89 -8.28 2.06 -0.03
N THR A 90 -9.18 1.97 0.94
CA THR A 90 -9.84 0.73 1.36
C THR A 90 -10.84 0.19 0.34
N THR A 91 -11.25 1.04 -0.60
CA THR A 91 -12.25 0.69 -1.62
C THR A 91 -11.64 0.30 -2.97
N ILE A 92 -10.31 0.36 -3.09
CA ILE A 92 -9.60 0.01 -4.33
C ILE A 92 -9.74 -1.50 -4.57
N ASP A 93 -10.33 -1.86 -5.71
CA ASP A 93 -10.44 -3.25 -6.13
C ASP A 93 -9.12 -3.71 -6.79
N TRP A 94 -8.18 -4.10 -5.94
CA TRP A 94 -6.85 -4.56 -6.35
C TRP A 94 -6.84 -5.81 -7.24
N ALA A 95 -7.97 -6.52 -7.36
CA ALA A 95 -8.06 -7.77 -8.11
C ALA A 95 -8.46 -7.58 -9.58
N ASN A 96 -9.12 -6.46 -9.92
CA ASN A 96 -9.80 -6.29 -11.20
C ASN A 96 -9.08 -5.36 -12.19
N ASP A 97 -7.83 -4.97 -11.93
CA ASP A 97 -7.03 -4.19 -12.89
C ASP A 97 -5.51 -4.26 -12.61
N THR A 98 -4.75 -3.62 -13.48
CA THR A 98 -3.38 -3.20 -13.26
C THR A 98 -3.33 -1.82 -12.62
N PHE A 99 -2.48 -1.69 -11.60
CA PHE A 99 -2.31 -0.44 -10.88
C PHE A 99 -0.87 0.05 -10.95
N PHE A 100 -0.69 1.36 -10.87
CA PHE A 100 0.60 2.02 -10.90
C PHE A 100 0.68 3.03 -9.75
N ILE A 101 1.84 3.12 -9.10
CA ILE A 101 2.16 4.22 -8.21
C ILE A 101 2.82 5.31 -9.06
N LYS A 102 2.20 6.47 -9.11
CA LYS A 102 2.83 7.71 -9.56
C LYS A 102 3.22 8.51 -8.32
N THR A 103 4.48 8.93 -8.26
CA THR A 103 4.99 9.83 -7.23
C THR A 103 5.45 11.13 -7.86
N GLU A 104 5.09 12.23 -7.23
CA GLU A 104 5.48 13.58 -7.60
C GLU A 104 6.11 14.21 -6.36
N THR A 105 7.28 14.84 -6.50
CA THR A 105 8.07 15.30 -5.35
C THR A 105 8.60 16.72 -5.58
N ASP A 106 8.40 17.55 -4.56
CA ASP A 106 8.98 18.87 -4.40
C ASP A 106 10.14 18.72 -3.39
N PRO A 107 11.40 18.81 -3.85
CA PRO A 107 12.56 18.63 -2.99
C PRO A 107 12.71 19.74 -1.94
N THR A 108 11.92 20.83 -2.04
CA THR A 108 11.92 21.96 -1.12
C THR A 108 10.80 21.92 -0.08
N GLY A 109 9.96 20.88 -0.10
CA GLY A 109 8.90 20.70 0.90
C GLY A 109 7.55 21.32 0.54
N GLY A 110 7.43 21.96 -0.62
CA GLY A 110 6.19 22.57 -1.10
C GLY A 110 5.32 21.63 -1.94
N SER A 111 4.54 22.23 -2.84
CA SER A 111 3.68 21.52 -3.80
C SER A 111 4.07 21.79 -5.26
N ASN A 112 5.27 22.35 -5.49
CA ASN A 112 5.80 22.54 -6.83
C ASN A 112 6.60 21.29 -7.23
N TYR A 113 5.88 20.24 -7.59
CA TYR A 113 6.47 18.95 -7.88
C TYR A 113 7.31 19.00 -9.16
N THR A 114 8.60 18.68 -9.04
CA THR A 114 9.57 18.73 -10.14
C THR A 114 10.17 17.37 -10.45
N ILE A 115 10.17 16.46 -9.49
CA ILE A 115 10.62 15.07 -9.65
C ILE A 115 9.37 14.22 -9.81
N THR A 116 9.29 13.43 -10.88
CA THR A 116 8.15 12.55 -11.14
C THR A 116 8.62 11.15 -11.51
N GLY A 117 7.85 10.14 -11.09
CA GLY A 117 8.12 8.75 -11.42
C GLY A 117 6.84 7.93 -11.37
N THR A 118 6.69 6.99 -12.30
CA THR A 118 5.55 6.07 -12.33
C THR A 118 6.06 4.64 -12.43
N THR A 119 5.58 3.77 -11.54
CA THR A 119 5.96 2.35 -11.49
C THR A 119 4.72 1.48 -11.36
N GLN A 120 4.71 0.33 -12.03
CA GLN A 120 3.62 -0.62 -11.89
C GLN A 120 3.68 -1.32 -10.53
N LEU A 121 2.52 -1.47 -9.89
CA LEU A 121 2.38 -2.34 -8.72
C LEU A 121 2.39 -3.80 -9.19
N MET A 122 3.40 -4.53 -8.70
CA MET A 122 3.56 -5.96 -8.97
C MET A 122 3.28 -6.77 -7.71
N SER A 123 2.77 -7.99 -7.89
CA SER A 123 2.57 -8.91 -6.77
C SER A 123 3.90 -9.25 -6.10
N VAL A 124 3.91 -9.23 -4.77
CA VAL A 124 5.03 -9.70 -3.94
C VAL A 124 4.90 -11.21 -3.66
N PRO A 125 5.97 -11.92 -3.24
CA PRO A 125 5.93 -13.38 -3.06
C PRO A 125 4.80 -13.90 -2.17
N TYR A 126 4.46 -13.17 -1.09
CA TYR A 126 3.35 -13.55 -0.21
C TYR A 126 1.98 -13.42 -0.90
N ALA A 127 1.77 -12.38 -1.70
CA ALA A 127 0.56 -12.22 -2.50
C ALA A 127 0.44 -13.29 -3.61
N LEU A 128 1.58 -13.68 -4.21
CA LEU A 128 1.62 -14.78 -5.18
C LEU A 128 1.30 -16.14 -4.54
N TYR A 129 1.79 -16.39 -3.31
CA TYR A 129 1.42 -17.57 -2.55
C TYR A 129 -0.08 -17.55 -2.19
N ALA A 130 -0.59 -16.39 -1.74
CA ALA A 130 -1.99 -16.21 -1.39
C ALA A 130 -2.96 -16.55 -2.54
N LYS A 131 -2.57 -16.28 -3.79
CA LYS A 131 -3.31 -16.68 -5.00
C LYS A 131 -3.65 -18.18 -5.02
N THR A 132 -2.80 -19.03 -4.45
CA THR A 132 -2.98 -20.49 -4.42
C THR A 132 -3.70 -21.00 -3.17
N SER A 133 -3.61 -20.27 -2.05
CA SER A 133 -4.26 -20.63 -0.78
C SER A 133 -5.69 -20.11 -0.63
N GLY A 134 -6.16 -19.25 -1.56
CA GLY A 134 -7.55 -18.80 -1.62
C GLY A 134 -8.56 -19.87 -2.05
N SER A 135 -8.11 -21.09 -2.41
CA SER A 135 -9.03 -22.20 -2.67
C SER A 135 -9.62 -22.69 -1.35
N SER A 136 -10.90 -22.40 -1.12
CA SER A 136 -11.69 -22.92 -0.01
C SER A 136 -11.95 -24.43 -0.08
N THR A 137 -11.34 -25.14 -1.03
CA THR A 137 -11.34 -26.60 -1.10
C THR A 137 -10.22 -27.14 -0.20
N PRO A 138 -10.53 -27.79 0.94
CA PRO A 138 -9.52 -28.56 1.65
C PRO A 138 -8.90 -29.55 0.67
N GLY A 139 -7.56 -29.61 0.61
CA GLY A 139 -6.89 -30.66 -0.15
C GLY A 139 -7.37 -32.03 0.33
N PRO A 140 -7.36 -33.06 -0.54
CA PRO A 140 -7.88 -34.38 -0.18
C PRO A 140 -7.16 -34.88 1.08
N HIS A 141 -7.93 -35.07 2.15
CA HIS A 141 -7.44 -35.62 3.40
C HIS A 141 -6.97 -37.05 3.10
N LYS A 142 -5.66 -37.27 3.15
CA LYS A 142 -5.09 -38.59 2.92
C LYS A 142 -5.09 -39.31 4.26
N ASP A 143 -6.19 -39.98 4.54
CA ASP A 143 -6.31 -40.85 5.71
C ASP A 143 -5.28 -41.98 5.56
N LEU A 144 -4.31 -42.01 6.48
CA LEU A 144 -3.37 -43.12 6.70
C LEU A 144 -3.84 -43.94 7.89
#